data_AF-A0A821HIX8-F1
#
_entry.id   AF-A0A821HIX8-F1
#
_cell.length_a   1.000
_cell.length_b   1.000
_cell.length_c   1.000
_cell.angle_alpha   90.00
_cell.angle_beta   90.00
_cell.angle_gamma   90.00
#
_symmetry.space_group_name_H-M   'P 1'
#
loop_
_entity.id
_entity.type
_entity.pdbx_description
1 polymer ?
#
loop_
_entity_poly.entity_id
_entity_poly.type
_entity_poly.pdbx_seq_one_letter_code
_entity_poly.pdbx_strand_id
1 'polypeptide(L)'
;MKQFRLSLKDNHNDVHAMLMSRYQEAPEWWYTVLFVVAFALAIVVCHFGQLMPWYYLFLAVGIAFIFVLPTGVNVITEFVAGIVMPGDPLANVTFKTYGYITQYQALLLISDLKLGHYMKIPPRAMFATQLIGTIIAGIVNYLTAMYLMDNIKNICTPQNTRWTCPNANLFFSASIIWGAIGPIKMF
;
A
#
# COMPACT_ATOMS: atom_id res chain seq x y z
N MET A 1 -25.03 0.57 -5.18
CA MET A 1 -25.33 -0.78 -4.64
C MET A 1 -26.40 -1.57 -5.42
N LYS A 2 -27.52 -0.98 -5.87
CA LYS A 2 -28.51 -1.72 -6.71
C LYS A 2 -27.95 -2.21 -8.05
N GLN A 3 -27.08 -1.43 -8.70
CA GLN A 3 -26.40 -1.83 -9.94
C GLN A 3 -25.43 -3.01 -9.77
N PHE A 4 -24.75 -3.10 -8.63
CA PHE A 4 -23.85 -4.21 -8.30
C PHE A 4 -24.64 -5.52 -8.11
N ARG A 5 -25.81 -5.44 -7.45
CA ARG A 5 -26.75 -6.57 -7.32
C ARG A 5 -27.43 -6.94 -8.65
N LEU A 6 -27.63 -5.98 -9.56
CA LEU A 6 -28.15 -6.25 -10.90
C LEU A 6 -27.12 -6.96 -11.78
N SER A 7 -25.83 -6.57 -11.70
CA SER A 7 -24.75 -7.27 -12.41
C SER A 7 -24.57 -8.72 -11.93
N LEU A 8 -24.84 -9.01 -10.65
CA LEU A 8 -24.86 -10.38 -10.12
C LEU A 8 -26.09 -11.18 -10.60
N LYS A 9 -27.21 -10.50 -10.88
CA LYS A 9 -28.46 -11.13 -11.33
C LYS A 9 -28.47 -11.40 -12.84
N ASP A 10 -27.78 -10.58 -13.64
CA ASP A 10 -27.52 -10.83 -15.07
C ASP A 10 -26.41 -11.88 -15.30
N ASN A 11 -25.54 -12.11 -14.31
CA ASN A 11 -24.44 -13.10 -14.38
C ASN A 11 -24.86 -14.56 -14.17
N HIS A 12 -26.15 -14.88 -14.24
CA HIS A 12 -26.60 -16.28 -14.33
C HIS A 12 -26.06 -17.02 -15.59
N ASN A 13 -25.38 -16.32 -16.51
CA ASN A 13 -24.70 -16.90 -17.67
C ASN A 13 -23.16 -16.91 -17.58
N ASP A 14 -22.52 -16.42 -16.51
CA ASP A 14 -21.06 -16.52 -16.37
C ASP A 14 -20.68 -17.86 -15.72
N VAL A 15 -20.16 -18.78 -16.53
CA VAL A 15 -19.72 -20.13 -16.13
C VAL A 15 -18.73 -20.06 -14.96
N HIS A 16 -17.92 -18.99 -14.88
CA HIS A 16 -16.97 -18.81 -13.77
C HIS A 16 -17.67 -18.52 -12.44
N ALA A 17 -18.67 -17.64 -12.43
CA ALA A 17 -19.42 -17.31 -11.23
C ALA A 17 -20.25 -18.52 -10.73
N MET A 18 -20.82 -19.30 -11.67
CA MET A 18 -21.55 -20.52 -11.33
C MET A 18 -20.63 -21.58 -10.71
N LEU A 19 -19.43 -21.79 -11.26
CA LEU A 19 -18.44 -22.69 -10.68
C LEU A 19 -17.91 -22.20 -9.31
N MET A 20 -17.76 -20.88 -9.12
CA MET A 20 -17.30 -20.32 -7.84
C MET A 20 -18.36 -20.32 -6.74
N SER A 21 -19.65 -20.40 -7.07
CA SER A 21 -20.75 -20.43 -6.08
C SER A 21 -20.67 -21.61 -5.08
N ARG A 22 -19.90 -22.65 -5.41
CA ARG A 22 -19.64 -23.81 -4.53
C ARG A 22 -18.66 -23.47 -3.40
N TYR A 23 -17.83 -22.46 -3.57
CA TYR A 23 -16.84 -22.06 -2.56
C TYR A 23 -17.43 -21.02 -1.61
N GLN A 24 -17.22 -21.23 -0.31
CA GLN A 24 -17.62 -20.25 0.69
C GLN A 24 -16.74 -19.01 0.58
N GLU A 25 -17.38 -17.85 0.40
CA GLU A 25 -16.70 -16.56 0.41
C GLU A 25 -16.01 -16.30 1.76
N ALA A 26 -14.92 -15.53 1.71
CA ALA A 26 -14.27 -15.06 2.92
C ALA A 26 -15.15 -13.97 3.55
N PRO A 27 -15.51 -14.08 4.83
CA PRO A 27 -16.40 -13.11 5.44
C PRO A 27 -15.72 -11.74 5.57
N GLU A 28 -16.48 -10.67 5.36
CA GLU A 28 -15.97 -9.28 5.35
C GLU A 28 -15.29 -8.87 6.67
N TRP A 29 -15.64 -9.52 7.78
CA TRP A 29 -15.03 -9.24 9.08
C TRP A 29 -13.56 -9.63 9.15
N TRP A 30 -13.07 -10.60 8.35
CA TRP A 30 -11.63 -10.93 8.30
C TRP A 30 -10.80 -9.74 7.81
N TYR A 31 -11.28 -9.08 6.75
CA TYR A 31 -10.64 -7.88 6.21
C TYR A 31 -10.76 -6.70 7.18
N THR A 32 -11.91 -6.56 7.85
CA THR A 32 -12.13 -5.48 8.81
C THR A 32 -11.22 -5.62 10.04
N VAL A 33 -11.09 -6.82 10.60
CA VAL A 33 -10.18 -7.09 11.72
C VAL A 33 -8.73 -6.83 11.30
N LEU A 34 -8.33 -7.29 10.11
CA LEU A 34 -6.99 -7.06 9.58
C LEU A 34 -6.69 -5.55 9.44
N PHE A 35 -7.64 -4.78 8.90
CA PHE A 35 -7.52 -3.33 8.77
C PHE A 35 -7.38 -2.65 10.14
N VAL A 36 -8.25 -2.99 11.10
CA VAL A 36 -8.21 -2.39 12.45
C VAL A 36 -6.88 -2.69 13.15
N VAL A 37 -6.40 -3.93 13.08
CA VAL A 37 -5.11 -4.32 13.68
C VAL A 37 -3.95 -3.58 13.01
N ALA A 38 -3.90 -3.54 11.67
CA ALA A 38 -2.85 -2.83 10.95
C ALA A 38 -2.87 -1.32 11.21
N PHE A 39 -4.06 -0.71 11.28
CA PHE A 39 -4.24 0.70 11.58
C PHE A 39 -3.81 1.04 13.01
N ALA A 40 -4.16 0.20 13.98
CA ALA A 40 -3.73 0.37 15.37
C ALA A 40 -2.20 0.29 15.50
N LEU A 41 -1.57 -0.69 14.84
CA LEU A 41 -0.11 -0.80 14.79
C LEU A 41 0.54 0.43 14.14
N ALA A 42 -0.07 0.96 13.07
CA ALA A 42 0.42 2.16 12.40
C ALA A 42 0.37 3.39 13.33
N ILE A 43 -0.69 3.57 14.12
CA ILE A 43 -0.77 4.64 15.13
C ILE A 43 0.33 4.49 16.17
N VAL A 44 0.55 3.28 16.69
CA VAL A 44 1.62 3.00 17.67
C VAL A 44 2.98 3.37 17.09
N VAL A 45 3.29 2.93 15.87
CA VAL A 45 4.57 3.23 15.20
C VAL A 45 4.73 4.74 14.96
N CYS A 46 3.71 5.44 14.49
CA CYS A 46 3.79 6.89 14.29
C CYS A 46 3.96 7.65 15.61
N HIS A 47 3.28 7.22 16.68
CA HIS A 47 3.36 7.89 17.98
C HIS A 47 4.71 7.68 18.67
N PHE A 48 5.19 6.44 18.76
CA PHE A 48 6.45 6.12 19.42
C PHE A 48 7.68 6.46 18.57
N GLY A 49 7.57 6.36 17.25
CA GLY A 49 8.66 6.66 16.32
C GLY A 49 8.85 8.16 16.06
N GLN A 50 7.97 9.04 16.58
CA GLN A 50 7.96 10.48 16.31
C GLN A 50 8.06 10.83 14.80
N LEU A 51 7.58 9.93 13.94
CA LEU A 51 7.70 10.06 12.48
C LEU A 51 6.75 11.12 11.93
N MET A 52 5.52 11.15 12.47
CA MET A 52 4.44 12.00 12.00
C MET A 52 3.35 12.09 13.10
N PRO A 53 2.69 13.24 13.29
CA PRO A 53 1.55 13.32 14.20
C PRO A 53 0.41 12.38 13.80
N TRP A 54 -0.13 11.66 14.77
CA TRP A 54 -1.08 10.54 14.56
C TRP A 54 -2.36 10.94 13.81
N TYR A 55 -2.80 12.20 13.91
CA TYR A 55 -4.01 12.67 13.24
C TYR A 55 -3.86 12.75 11.71
N TYR A 56 -2.64 12.94 11.18
CA TYR A 56 -2.39 12.90 9.73
C TYR A 56 -2.53 11.50 9.13
N LEU A 57 -2.48 10.45 9.96
CA LEU A 57 -2.69 9.08 9.53
C LEU A 57 -4.15 8.87 9.07
N PHE A 58 -5.12 9.49 9.75
CA PHE A 58 -6.51 9.48 9.31
C PHE A 58 -6.71 10.15 7.96
N LEU A 59 -6.00 11.25 7.72
CA LEU A 59 -6.03 11.95 6.44
C LEU A 59 -5.42 11.08 5.32
N ALA A 60 -4.28 10.44 5.58
CA ALA A 60 -3.64 9.54 4.62
C ALA A 60 -4.54 8.38 4.21
N VAL A 61 -5.20 7.73 5.18
CA VAL A 61 -6.14 6.63 4.94
C VAL A 61 -7.41 7.10 4.22
N GLY A 62 -7.94 8.28 4.57
CA GLY A 62 -9.08 8.87 3.88
C GLY A 62 -8.81 9.16 2.41
N ILE A 63 -7.62 9.71 2.11
CA ILE A 63 -7.15 9.92 0.73
C ILE A 63 -6.99 8.58 0.02
N ALA A 64 -6.32 7.60 0.64
CA ALA A 64 -6.17 6.27 0.04
C ALA A 64 -7.54 5.66 -0.32
N PHE A 65 -8.54 5.76 0.56
CA PHE A 65 -9.88 5.24 0.30
C PHE A 65 -10.57 5.91 -0.91
N ILE A 66 -10.45 7.23 -1.05
CA ILE A 66 -11.02 7.98 -2.17
C ILE A 66 -10.31 7.64 -3.49
N PHE A 67 -8.98 7.53 -3.45
CA PHE A 67 -8.14 7.37 -4.65
C PHE A 67 -7.89 5.92 -5.06
N VAL A 68 -8.33 4.93 -4.29
CA VAL A 68 -8.29 3.49 -4.68
C VAL A 68 -9.09 3.21 -5.95
N LEU A 69 -10.23 3.89 -6.17
CA LEU A 69 -11.08 3.67 -7.35
C LEU A 69 -10.59 4.37 -8.63
N PRO A 70 -10.23 5.67 -8.62
CA PRO A 70 -9.66 6.33 -9.79
C PRO A 70 -8.16 6.02 -9.92
N THR A 71 -7.82 4.93 -10.61
CA THR A 71 -6.43 4.48 -10.86
C THR A 71 -5.61 5.41 -11.78
N GLY A 72 -6.09 6.61 -12.10
CA GLY A 72 -5.50 7.52 -13.08
C GLY A 72 -4.62 8.65 -12.54
N VAL A 73 -4.45 8.81 -11.22
CA VAL A 73 -3.84 10.01 -10.62
C VAL A 73 -2.90 9.70 -9.46
N ASN A 74 -1.78 9.03 -9.76
CA ASN A 74 -0.69 8.81 -8.78
C ASN A 74 -0.01 10.11 -8.31
N VAL A 75 -0.09 11.19 -9.10
CA VAL A 75 0.58 12.47 -8.80
C VAL A 75 -0.21 13.32 -7.80
N ILE A 76 -1.54 13.17 -7.74
CA ILE A 76 -2.39 14.03 -6.89
C ILE A 76 -2.21 13.70 -5.41
N THR A 77 -1.99 12.43 -5.05
CA THR A 77 -1.77 12.04 -3.65
C THR A 77 -0.43 12.57 -3.11
N GLU A 78 0.62 12.59 -3.92
CA GLU A 78 1.90 13.25 -3.58
C GLU A 78 1.77 14.77 -3.46
N PHE A 79 0.98 15.38 -4.35
CA PHE A 79 0.73 16.82 -4.30
C PHE A 79 -0.02 17.24 -3.02
N VAL A 80 -1.05 16.48 -2.63
CA VAL A 80 -1.78 16.72 -1.37
C VAL A 80 -0.90 16.46 -0.15
N ALA A 81 -0.07 15.42 -0.18
CA ALA A 81 0.90 15.14 0.89
C ALA A 81 1.87 16.32 1.12
N GLY A 82 2.41 16.89 0.04
CA GLY A 82 3.36 18.00 0.08
C GLY A 82 2.75 19.33 0.55
N ILE A 83 1.44 19.53 0.40
CA ILE A 83 0.74 20.72 0.94
C ILE A 83 0.52 20.59 2.46
N VAL A 84 0.28 19.37 2.95
CA VAL A 84 -0.18 19.13 4.32
C VAL A 84 0.94 19.22 5.36
N MET A 85 2.17 18.83 5.02
CA MET A 85 3.33 18.86 5.92
C MET A 85 4.61 19.37 5.23
N PRO A 86 4.75 20.68 5.06
CA PRO A 86 5.99 21.27 4.54
C PRO A 86 7.09 21.30 5.61
N GLY A 87 8.31 20.90 5.24
CA GLY A 87 9.52 21.08 6.04
C GLY A 87 10.14 19.80 6.58
N ASP A 88 9.39 18.70 6.69
CA ASP A 88 9.87 17.43 7.24
C ASP A 88 9.83 16.29 6.21
N PRO A 89 10.97 15.91 5.61
CA PRO A 89 11.00 14.84 4.60
C PRO A 89 10.60 13.48 5.17
N LEU A 90 10.88 13.21 6.45
CA LEU A 90 10.55 11.94 7.11
C LEU A 90 9.03 11.78 7.32
N ALA A 91 8.34 12.87 7.69
CA ALA A 91 6.88 12.90 7.79
C ALA A 91 6.24 12.68 6.40
N ASN A 92 6.80 13.29 5.35
CA ASN A 92 6.32 13.10 3.99
C ASN A 92 6.50 11.66 3.47
N VAL A 93 7.66 11.01 3.74
CA VAL A 93 7.86 9.58 3.42
C VAL A 93 6.82 8.70 4.13
N THR A 94 6.55 8.99 5.40
CA THR A 94 5.60 8.23 6.22
C THR A 94 4.18 8.39 5.67
N PHE A 95 3.76 9.62 5.37
CA PHE A 95 2.46 9.90 4.77
C PHE A 95 2.30 9.24 3.40
N LYS A 96 3.32 9.33 2.53
CA LYS A 96 3.31 8.66 1.22
C LYS A 96 3.22 7.15 1.34
N THR A 97 3.90 6.55 2.31
CA THR A 97 3.80 5.11 2.58
C THR A 97 2.38 4.72 2.95
N TYR A 98 1.75 5.43 3.88
CA TYR A 98 0.38 5.12 4.32
C TYR A 98 -0.73 5.53 3.34
N GLY A 99 -0.47 6.47 2.44
CA GLY A 99 -1.45 6.91 1.42
C GLY A 99 -1.32 6.17 0.10
N TYR A 100 -0.12 6.12 -0.48
CA TYR A 100 0.12 5.59 -1.83
C TYR A 100 0.46 4.10 -1.83
N ILE A 101 1.38 3.65 -0.98
CA ILE A 101 1.80 2.23 -0.98
C ILE A 101 0.63 1.34 -0.55
N THR A 102 -0.16 1.76 0.43
CA THR A 102 -1.39 1.06 0.85
C THR A 102 -2.41 0.94 -0.29
N GLN A 103 -2.64 2.01 -1.05
CA GLN A 103 -3.48 1.99 -2.26
C GLN A 103 -2.93 1.00 -3.30
N TYR A 104 -1.62 1.03 -3.56
CA TYR A 104 -0.98 0.11 -4.50
C TYR A 104 -1.14 -1.35 -4.06
N GLN A 105 -0.96 -1.64 -2.77
CA GLN A 105 -1.18 -2.98 -2.21
C GLN A 105 -2.65 -3.42 -2.32
N ALA A 106 -3.60 -2.50 -2.14
CA ALA A 106 -5.02 -2.80 -2.34
C ALA A 106 -5.34 -3.18 -3.80
N LEU A 107 -4.72 -2.52 -4.78
CA LEU A 107 -4.88 -2.87 -6.20
C LEU A 107 -4.28 -4.24 -6.53
N LEU A 108 -3.12 -4.57 -5.95
CA LEU A 108 -2.52 -5.90 -6.09
C LEU A 108 -3.44 -6.98 -5.50
N LEU A 109 -3.96 -6.76 -4.29
CA LEU A 109 -4.95 -7.65 -3.67
C LEU A 109 -6.19 -7.87 -4.56
N ILE A 110 -6.74 -6.80 -5.15
CA ILE A 110 -7.87 -6.91 -6.08
C ILE A 110 -7.49 -7.71 -7.34
N SER A 111 -6.29 -7.49 -7.88
CA SER A 111 -5.78 -8.24 -9.03
C SER A 111 -5.64 -9.73 -8.71
N ASP A 112 -5.11 -10.06 -7.53
CA ASP A 112 -4.94 -11.44 -7.07
C ASP A 112 -6.29 -12.12 -6.82
N LEU A 113 -7.26 -11.42 -6.23
CA LEU A 113 -8.63 -11.94 -6.06
C LEU A 113 -9.30 -12.23 -7.41
N LYS A 114 -9.07 -11.36 -8.39
CA LYS A 114 -9.57 -11.57 -9.76
C LYS A 114 -8.91 -12.78 -10.42
N LEU A 115 -7.59 -12.92 -10.28
CA LEU A 115 -6.86 -14.10 -10.76
C LEU A 115 -7.36 -15.38 -10.07
N GLY A 116 -7.58 -15.33 -8.74
CA GLY A 116 -8.12 -16.42 -7.95
C GLY A 116 -9.50 -16.86 -8.43
N HIS A 117 -10.37 -15.91 -8.81
CA HIS A 117 -11.66 -16.20 -9.42
C HIS A 117 -11.52 -16.93 -10.77
N TYR A 118 -10.57 -16.52 -11.63
CA TYR A 118 -10.31 -17.21 -12.90
C TYR A 118 -9.67 -18.59 -12.73
N MET A 119 -8.82 -18.75 -11.71
CA MET A 119 -8.11 -20.00 -11.39
C MET A 119 -8.93 -20.96 -10.50
N LYS A 120 -10.13 -20.53 -10.06
CA LYS A 120 -11.05 -21.29 -9.19
C LYS A 120 -10.42 -21.69 -7.85
N ILE A 121 -9.61 -20.80 -7.29
CA ILE A 121 -8.98 -20.99 -5.99
C ILE A 121 -9.96 -20.54 -4.90
N PRO A 122 -10.17 -21.31 -3.82
CA PRO A 122 -11.06 -20.90 -2.74
C PRO A 122 -10.61 -19.57 -2.11
N PRO A 123 -11.52 -18.60 -1.92
CA PRO A 123 -11.16 -17.23 -1.50
C PRO A 123 -10.57 -17.18 -0.08
N ARG A 124 -10.96 -18.10 0.81
CA ARG A 124 -10.38 -18.21 2.16
C ARG A 124 -8.92 -18.64 2.15
N ALA A 125 -8.57 -19.57 1.26
CA ALA A 125 -7.18 -19.99 1.11
C ALA A 125 -6.34 -18.86 0.51
N MET A 126 -6.92 -18.06 -0.40
CA MET A 126 -6.24 -16.90 -0.96
C MET A 126 -5.93 -15.85 0.10
N PHE A 127 -6.91 -15.49 0.93
CA PHE A 127 -6.70 -14.57 2.05
C PHE A 127 -5.59 -15.06 2.99
N ALA A 128 -5.62 -16.34 3.40
CA ALA A 128 -4.61 -16.90 4.29
C ALA A 128 -3.21 -16.89 3.66
N THR A 129 -3.11 -17.29 2.39
CA THR A 129 -1.82 -17.35 1.68
C THR A 129 -1.23 -15.96 1.50
N GLN A 130 -2.07 -14.98 1.19
CA GLN A 130 -1.65 -13.59 1.03
C GLN A 130 -1.19 -12.99 2.35
N LEU A 131 -1.93 -13.19 3.44
CA LEU A 131 -1.54 -12.71 4.76
C LEU A 131 -0.20 -13.30 5.22
N ILE A 132 -0.05 -14.62 5.12
CA ILE A 132 1.18 -15.32 5.49
C ILE A 132 2.34 -14.87 4.59
N GLY A 133 2.10 -14.76 3.28
CA GLY A 133 3.06 -14.31 2.30
C GLY A 133 3.55 -12.88 2.59
N THR A 134 2.66 -11.96 2.92
CA THR A 134 3.02 -10.58 3.28
C THR A 134 3.87 -10.53 4.54
N ILE A 135 3.54 -11.32 5.57
CA ILE A 135 4.33 -11.37 6.81
C ILE A 135 5.75 -11.89 6.54
N ILE A 136 5.87 -13.01 5.81
CA ILE A 136 7.17 -13.59 5.46
C ILE A 136 7.97 -12.62 4.60
N ALA A 137 7.36 -12.06 3.56
CA ALA A 137 8.01 -11.10 2.68
C ALA A 137 8.47 -9.85 3.46
N GLY A 138 7.67 -9.35 4.40
CA GLY A 138 8.06 -8.23 5.25
C GLY A 138 9.31 -8.52 6.08
N ILE A 139 9.35 -9.68 6.73
CA ILE A 139 10.50 -10.10 7.56
C ILE A 139 11.74 -10.29 6.69
N VAL A 140 11.64 -11.01 5.57
CA VAL A 140 12.78 -11.27 4.68
C VAL A 140 13.32 -9.98 4.08
N ASN A 141 12.46 -9.07 3.62
CA ASN A 141 12.89 -7.77 3.09
C ASN A 141 13.60 -6.93 4.18
N TYR A 142 13.08 -6.90 5.40
CA TYR A 142 13.70 -6.18 6.51
C TYR A 142 15.09 -6.73 6.87
N LEU A 143 15.20 -8.05 7.03
CA LEU A 143 16.47 -8.71 7.35
C LEU A 143 17.50 -8.53 6.24
N THR A 144 17.06 -8.63 4.99
CA THR A 144 17.93 -8.42 3.83
C THR A 144 18.42 -6.98 3.80
N ALA A 145 17.56 -5.99 4.04
CA ALA A 145 17.93 -4.59 4.08
C ALA A 145 18.97 -4.31 5.18
N MET A 146 18.76 -4.83 6.39
CA MET A 146 19.68 -4.68 7.51
C MET A 146 21.04 -5.33 7.19
N TYR A 147 21.04 -6.56 6.68
CA TYR A 147 22.26 -7.25 6.27
C TYR A 147 23.05 -6.47 5.20
N LEU A 148 22.35 -5.89 4.23
CA LEU A 148 22.98 -5.15 3.14
C LEU A 148 23.64 -3.85 3.65
N MET A 149 22.99 -3.16 4.60
CA MET A 149 23.54 -1.95 5.21
C MET A 149 24.76 -2.24 6.11
N ASP A 150 24.78 -3.36 6.83
CA ASP A 150 25.88 -3.69 7.74
C ASP A 150 27.13 -4.23 7.01
N ASN A 151 26.94 -4.96 5.91
CA ASN A 151 28.03 -5.69 5.23
C ASN A 151 28.61 -4.94 4.02
N ILE A 152 27.84 -4.09 3.35
CA ILE A 152 28.27 -3.40 2.13
C ILE A 152 28.63 -1.95 2.42
N LYS A 153 29.93 -1.62 2.39
CA LYS A 153 30.41 -0.24 2.48
C LYS A 153 30.01 0.54 1.22
N ASN A 154 29.57 1.80 1.39
CA ASN A 154 29.17 2.71 0.31
C ASN A 154 28.02 2.16 -0.56
N ILE A 155 26.95 1.68 0.09
CA ILE A 155 25.73 1.28 -0.62
C ILE A 155 24.95 2.52 -1.09
N CYS A 156 24.33 2.45 -2.27
CA CYS A 156 23.52 3.53 -2.86
C CYS A 156 24.26 4.85 -3.16
N THR A 157 25.60 4.88 -3.09
CA THR A 157 26.43 6.04 -3.51
C THR A 157 26.85 5.95 -4.98
N PRO A 158 27.05 7.09 -5.67
CA PRO A 158 27.44 7.12 -7.09
C PRO A 158 28.81 6.49 -7.39
N GLN A 159 29.66 6.25 -6.38
CA GLN A 159 30.94 5.55 -6.56
C GLN A 159 30.78 4.02 -6.77
N ASN A 160 29.62 3.46 -6.44
CA ASN A 160 29.42 2.01 -6.44
C ASN A 160 28.49 1.59 -7.59
N THR A 161 29.07 1.10 -8.69
CA THR A 161 28.35 0.74 -9.93
C THR A 161 27.45 -0.48 -9.80
N ARG A 162 27.66 -1.33 -8.77
CA ARG A 162 26.93 -2.58 -8.59
C ARG A 162 25.67 -2.45 -7.73
N TRP A 163 25.61 -1.46 -6.84
CA TRP A 163 24.52 -1.24 -5.88
C TRP A 163 24.01 0.20 -5.92
N THR A 164 23.33 0.57 -7.01
CA THR A 164 22.92 1.95 -7.33
C THR A 164 21.55 2.36 -6.77
N CYS A 165 20.79 1.43 -6.16
CA CYS A 165 19.51 1.66 -5.46
C CYS A 165 18.55 2.67 -6.12
N PRO A 166 18.21 2.52 -7.42
CA PRO A 166 17.47 3.53 -8.17
C PRO A 166 16.08 3.83 -7.59
N ASN A 167 15.34 2.81 -7.14
CA ASN A 167 14.02 2.99 -6.54
C ASN A 167 14.08 3.73 -5.20
N ALA A 168 15.06 3.42 -4.34
CA ALA A 168 15.23 4.09 -3.06
C ALA A 168 15.64 5.56 -3.24
N ASN A 169 16.56 5.82 -4.18
CA ASN A 169 16.98 7.17 -4.54
C ASN A 169 15.83 7.98 -5.14
N LEU A 170 14.98 7.38 -5.98
CA LEU A 170 13.79 8.03 -6.52
C LEU A 170 12.79 8.36 -5.41
N PHE A 171 12.53 7.43 -4.50
CA PHE A 171 11.63 7.64 -3.37
C PHE A 171 12.12 8.77 -2.46
N PHE A 172 13.41 8.78 -2.14
CA PHE A 172 14.05 9.80 -1.32
C PHE A 172 14.08 11.17 -2.00
N SER A 173 14.41 11.22 -3.29
CA SER A 173 14.43 12.47 -4.06
C SER A 173 13.04 13.09 -4.19
N ALA A 174 12.01 12.27 -4.43
CA ALA A 174 10.62 12.71 -4.42
C ALA A 174 10.22 13.26 -3.05
N SER A 175 10.66 12.62 -1.96
CA SER A 175 10.35 13.10 -0.60
C SER A 175 11.02 14.43 -0.27
N ILE A 176 12.22 14.71 -0.80
CA ILE A 176 12.86 16.03 -0.68
C ILE A 176 12.09 17.07 -1.48
N ILE A 177 11.77 16.78 -2.73
CA ILE A 177 11.07 17.71 -3.63
C ILE A 177 9.70 18.09 -3.03
N TRP A 178 8.89 17.11 -2.68
CA TRP A 178 7.52 17.36 -2.22
C TRP A 178 7.43 17.70 -0.73
N GLY A 179 8.35 17.20 0.10
CA GLY A 179 8.31 17.38 1.56
C GLY A 179 9.18 18.51 2.09
N ALA A 180 10.42 18.64 1.61
CA ALA A 180 11.36 19.65 2.12
C ALA A 180 11.21 21.00 1.41
N ILE A 181 11.02 21.01 0.09
CA ILE A 181 10.80 22.26 -0.68
C ILE A 181 9.32 22.65 -0.61
N GLY A 182 8.44 21.67 -0.83
CA GLY A 182 7.00 21.86 -0.83
C GLY A 182 6.49 22.53 -2.13
N PRO A 183 5.27 22.19 -2.59
CA PRO A 183 4.72 22.72 -3.84
C PRO A 183 4.54 24.24 -3.84
N ILE A 184 4.31 24.85 -2.66
CA ILE A 184 4.11 26.31 -2.47
C ILE A 184 5.37 27.13 -2.80
N LYS A 185 6.57 26.52 -2.77
CA LYS A 185 7.83 27.20 -3.16
C LYS A 185 8.32 26.81 -4.55
N MET A 186 7.67 25.86 -5.20
CA MET A 186 8.03 25.36 -6.53
C MET A 186 7.24 26.02 -7.66
N PHE A 187 6.04 26.53 -7.36
CA PHE A 187 5.14 27.25 -8.26
C PHE A 187 4.74 28.59 -7.64
#